data_AF-A0A5D6VF16-F1
#
_entry.id   AF-A0A5D6VF16-F1
#
_cell.length_a   1.000
_cell.length_b   1.000
_cell.length_c   1.000
_cell.angle_alpha   90.00
_cell.angle_beta   90.00
_cell.angle_gamma   90.00
#
_symmetry.space_group_name_H-M   'P 1'
#
loop_
_entity.id
_entity.type
_entity.pdbx_description
1 polymer ?
#
loop_
_entity_poly.entity_id
_entity_poly.type
_entity_poly.pdbx_seq_one_letter_code
_entity_poly.pdbx_strand_id
1 'polypeptide(L)'
;MTTNAFSLKTLLCAATFWWGATQTHAQSAEAVPPAARFVGVPTSAIQLGRKEAFPAFDEAFYQNELFLLGEAHGVQRPQEIDLALLKHLNERAGVRTYVAEVDCAKAYYLNEYLRTGQEATLDLIFRSWNAETSQWANQALKAKFQQLRSWNQTLPKKRQIRFLGLDQLQDLPLAADYLTALLPQKGLAPDLRTQLDSVTVLLRQPQPSGAVLAGVAQRTLLALQQPEAHHRATLGQWYEEVRHLLVGATQNRNNMLVREKNIFANFQALYEAQHLAGQKLYGFWGLAHVLQSPLQSGATLFAGLVRQSTLPVHDKVVSLMCVFADCQMLLPGNFLPSAGPAPRYVQSNKFNHDGPLTLIDGMPELKAQTQPGSTTVFQLNAPTAVTNQQPIRVSYAAGVPKGQQIHFRPELPATAYVQYLILVRNSAAVQALQP
;
A
#
# COMPACT_ATOMS: atom_id res chain seq x y z
N MET A 1 17.22 19.83 -28.82
CA MET A 1 15.99 20.54 -29.20
C MET A 1 14.94 20.27 -28.15
N THR A 2 14.57 21.34 -27.46
CA THR A 2 13.79 21.41 -26.23
C THR A 2 12.31 21.11 -26.46
N THR A 3 11.71 20.23 -25.65
CA THR A 3 10.25 20.19 -25.44
C THR A 3 9.97 20.39 -23.95
N ASN A 4 9.60 21.63 -23.64
CA ASN A 4 9.23 22.12 -22.31
C ASN A 4 7.76 21.80 -21.98
N ALA A 5 7.56 21.45 -20.71
CA ALA A 5 6.52 21.93 -19.80
C ALA A 5 5.16 22.37 -20.38
N PHE A 6 4.09 21.66 -19.97
CA PHE A 6 2.72 22.17 -20.05
C PHE A 6 2.55 23.36 -19.08
N SER A 7 2.49 24.55 -19.67
CA SER A 7 2.11 25.81 -19.03
C SER A 7 0.60 25.98 -19.08
N LEU A 8 -0.06 26.07 -17.92
CA LEU A 8 -1.42 26.57 -17.78
C LEU A 8 -1.41 28.10 -17.99
N LYS A 9 -2.04 28.60 -19.06
CA LYS A 9 -2.55 29.98 -19.11
C LYS A 9 -3.87 30.07 -19.89
N THR A 10 -4.91 30.39 -19.11
CA THR A 10 -6.01 31.34 -19.35
C THR A 10 -6.90 31.19 -20.60
N LEU A 11 -8.19 30.93 -20.35
CA LEU A 11 -9.29 31.49 -21.13
C LEU A 11 -10.26 32.15 -20.15
N LEU A 12 -10.26 33.48 -20.17
CA LEU A 12 -11.26 34.35 -19.57
C LEU A 12 -12.51 34.27 -20.45
N CYS A 13 -13.64 33.85 -19.88
CA CYS A 13 -14.96 34.25 -20.37
C CYS A 13 -15.80 34.63 -19.17
N ALA A 14 -16.10 35.93 -19.07
CA ALA A 14 -17.03 36.49 -18.11
C ALA A 14 -18.43 35.95 -18.40
N ALA A 15 -19.06 35.35 -17.39
CA ALA A 15 -20.50 35.13 -17.35
C ALA A 15 -21.04 35.77 -16.07
N THR A 16 -21.69 36.91 -16.25
CA THR A 16 -22.52 37.59 -15.27
C THR A 16 -23.63 36.66 -14.77
N PHE A 17 -23.65 36.34 -13.48
CA PHE A 17 -24.78 35.66 -12.86
C PHE A 17 -25.84 36.70 -12.44
N TRP A 18 -26.99 36.66 -13.11
CA TRP A 18 -28.22 37.29 -12.63
C TRP A 18 -28.84 36.41 -11.54
N TRP A 19 -29.16 37.02 -10.40
CA TRP A 19 -30.00 36.42 -9.37
C TRP A 19 -31.45 36.40 -9.86
N GLY A 20 -31.96 35.21 -10.17
CA GLY A 20 -33.38 34.97 -10.39
C GLY A 20 -33.87 33.98 -9.33
N ALA A 21 -34.65 34.46 -8.38
CA ALA A 21 -35.34 33.63 -7.40
C ALA A 21 -36.49 32.89 -8.10
N THR A 22 -36.41 31.56 -8.15
CA THR A 22 -37.59 30.71 -8.34
C THR A 22 -37.60 29.67 -7.23
N GLN A 23 -38.48 29.89 -6.26
CA GLN A 23 -38.89 28.86 -5.31
C GLN A 23 -39.66 27.79 -6.09
N THR A 24 -39.03 26.64 -6.29
CA THR A 24 -39.76 25.41 -6.60
C THR A 24 -39.84 24.58 -5.33
N HIS A 25 -41.06 24.41 -4.83
CA HIS A 25 -41.40 23.46 -3.78
C HIS A 25 -41.01 22.05 -4.24
N ALA A 26 -39.83 21.59 -3.83
CA ALA A 26 -39.50 20.17 -3.85
C ALA A 26 -40.33 19.50 -2.74
N GLN A 27 -41.32 18.72 -3.15
CA GLN A 27 -41.96 17.74 -2.28
C GLN A 27 -40.86 16.84 -1.72
N SER A 28 -40.73 16.85 -0.40
CA SER A 28 -39.87 15.94 0.35
C SER A 28 -40.30 14.50 0.03
N ALA A 29 -39.53 13.82 -0.81
CA ALA A 29 -39.57 12.36 -0.85
C ALA A 29 -39.25 11.87 0.57
N GLU A 30 -40.19 11.16 1.18
CA GLU A 30 -39.96 10.47 2.44
C GLU A 30 -38.69 9.63 2.31
N ALA A 31 -37.67 9.97 3.10
CA ALA A 31 -36.43 9.22 3.12
C ALA A 31 -36.74 7.83 3.65
N VAL A 32 -36.77 6.84 2.75
CA VAL A 32 -36.69 5.43 3.13
C VAL A 32 -35.49 5.30 4.07
N PRO A 33 -35.67 4.86 5.33
CA PRO A 33 -34.55 4.72 6.25
C PRO A 33 -33.49 3.84 5.58
N PRO A 34 -32.21 4.25 5.54
CA PRO A 34 -31.19 3.50 4.84
C PRO A 34 -31.19 2.08 5.40
N ALA A 35 -31.42 1.09 4.52
CA ALA A 35 -31.41 -0.31 4.90
C ALA A 35 -30.12 -0.61 5.67
N ALA A 36 -30.24 -1.21 6.86
CA ALA A 36 -29.12 -1.47 7.72
C ALA A 36 -28.07 -2.33 7.00
N ARG A 37 -26.80 -1.91 7.08
CA ARG A 37 -25.71 -2.41 6.20
C ARG A 37 -24.82 -3.42 6.88
N PHE A 38 -24.75 -3.39 8.21
CA PHE A 38 -23.84 -4.21 9.01
C PHE A 38 -24.57 -5.06 10.07
N VAL A 39 -25.85 -5.35 9.85
CA VAL A 39 -26.63 -6.22 10.74
C VAL A 39 -26.01 -7.61 10.79
N GLY A 40 -25.90 -8.14 12.01
CA GLY A 40 -25.34 -9.47 12.25
C GLY A 40 -23.82 -9.57 12.05
N VAL A 41 -23.11 -8.44 11.88
CA VAL A 41 -21.65 -8.35 11.84
C VAL A 41 -21.11 -8.33 13.28
N PRO A 42 -20.39 -9.37 13.73
CA PRO A 42 -19.74 -9.38 15.04
C PRO A 42 -18.67 -8.31 15.12
N THR A 43 -18.51 -7.72 16.31
CA THR A 43 -17.55 -6.64 16.55
C THR A 43 -16.71 -6.93 17.79
N SER A 44 -15.46 -6.45 17.79
CA SER A 44 -14.61 -6.51 18.97
C SER A 44 -13.57 -5.39 18.97
N ALA A 45 -13.37 -4.78 20.13
CA ALA A 45 -12.34 -3.75 20.31
C ALA A 45 -10.92 -4.33 20.24
N ILE A 46 -10.00 -3.58 19.61
CA ILE A 46 -8.56 -3.83 19.62
C ILE A 46 -7.95 -3.07 20.80
N GLN A 47 -7.23 -3.78 21.66
CA GLN A 47 -6.55 -3.24 22.83
C GLN A 47 -5.07 -3.00 22.54
N LEU A 48 -4.76 -1.97 21.75
CA LEU A 48 -3.37 -1.63 21.42
C LEU A 48 -2.52 -1.41 22.69
N GLY A 49 -1.28 -1.88 22.64
CA GLY A 49 -0.35 -1.84 23.79
C GLY A 49 -0.54 -2.96 24.81
N ARG A 50 -1.58 -3.80 24.67
CA ARG A 50 -1.72 -5.04 25.46
C ARG A 50 -1.07 -6.22 24.73
N LYS A 51 -0.67 -7.25 25.48
CA LYS A 51 -0.11 -8.49 24.92
C LYS A 51 -1.11 -9.17 23.98
N GLU A 52 -2.37 -9.24 24.40
CA GLU A 52 -3.48 -9.76 23.59
C GLU A 52 -4.25 -8.57 23.00
N ALA A 53 -3.63 -7.90 22.02
CA ALA A 53 -4.17 -6.68 21.44
C ALA A 53 -5.39 -6.94 20.54
N PHE A 54 -5.43 -8.07 19.86
CA PHE A 54 -6.52 -8.42 18.94
C PHE A 54 -7.51 -9.36 19.59
N PRO A 55 -8.80 -9.31 19.19
CA PRO A 55 -9.71 -10.41 19.49
C PRO A 55 -9.11 -11.74 19.04
N ALA A 56 -9.56 -12.82 19.68
CA ALA A 56 -9.32 -14.14 19.12
C ALA A 56 -10.06 -14.24 17.78
N PHE A 57 -9.34 -14.02 16.68
CA PHE A 57 -9.80 -14.43 15.35
C PHE A 57 -10.08 -15.94 15.37
N ASP A 58 -11.05 -16.40 14.57
CA ASP A 58 -11.41 -17.81 14.47
C ASP A 58 -10.36 -18.63 13.71
N GLU A 59 -10.54 -19.95 13.68
CA GLU A 59 -9.64 -20.86 12.94
C GLU A 59 -9.61 -20.55 11.44
N ALA A 60 -10.77 -20.18 10.86
CA ALA A 60 -10.89 -19.85 9.45
C ALA A 60 -10.00 -18.66 9.06
N PHE A 61 -9.87 -17.65 9.93
CA PHE A 61 -8.90 -16.56 9.73
C PHE A 61 -7.47 -17.08 9.59
N TYR A 62 -7.02 -17.94 10.52
CA TYR A 62 -5.63 -18.43 10.53
C TYR A 62 -5.34 -19.50 9.47
N GLN A 63 -6.35 -20.10 8.84
CA GLN A 63 -6.18 -20.99 7.69
C GLN A 63 -5.66 -20.23 6.45
N ASN A 64 -5.87 -18.91 6.36
CA ASN A 64 -5.33 -18.06 5.28
C ASN A 64 -3.80 -17.97 5.30
N GLU A 65 -3.19 -17.78 4.15
CA GLU A 65 -1.73 -17.69 3.96
C GLU A 65 -1.27 -16.26 3.64
N LEU A 66 -2.12 -15.40 3.10
CA LEU A 66 -1.83 -14.00 2.85
C LEU A 66 -2.77 -13.08 3.64
N PHE A 67 -2.22 -12.36 4.61
CA PHE A 67 -2.93 -11.40 5.45
C PHE A 67 -2.62 -9.98 5.00
N LEU A 68 -3.63 -9.22 4.58
CA LEU A 68 -3.45 -7.87 4.07
C LEU A 68 -4.22 -6.85 4.90
N LEU A 69 -3.50 -5.87 5.45
CA LEU A 69 -4.07 -4.72 6.13
C LEU A 69 -4.04 -3.50 5.20
N GLY A 70 -5.20 -2.99 4.82
CA GLY A 70 -5.37 -1.82 3.96
C GLY A 70 -5.70 -0.54 4.72
N GLU A 71 -5.22 0.60 4.26
CA GLU A 71 -5.49 1.92 4.86
C GLU A 71 -5.59 3.07 3.86
N ALA A 72 -6.23 4.18 4.26
CA ALA A 72 -6.06 5.46 3.58
C ALA A 72 -4.99 6.28 4.31
N HIS A 73 -3.89 6.58 3.61
CA HIS A 73 -2.70 7.19 4.21
C HIS A 73 -2.97 8.45 5.03
N GLY A 74 -2.03 8.77 5.91
CA GLY A 74 -1.97 10.04 6.63
C GLY A 74 -2.58 10.01 8.03
N VAL A 75 -3.16 8.88 8.46
CA VAL A 75 -3.69 8.67 9.81
C VAL A 75 -2.65 7.92 10.65
N GLN A 76 -2.46 8.30 11.91
CA GLN A 76 -1.42 7.71 12.78
C GLN A 76 -1.74 6.27 13.21
N ARG A 77 -2.95 6.03 13.72
CA ARG A 77 -3.34 4.76 14.35
C ARG A 77 -3.14 3.51 13.47
N PRO A 78 -3.33 3.53 12.13
CA PRO A 78 -2.95 2.40 11.27
C PRO A 78 -1.51 1.89 11.44
N GLN A 79 -0.53 2.76 11.72
CA GLN A 79 0.86 2.33 11.95
C GLN A 79 1.01 1.50 13.24
N GLU A 80 0.20 1.82 14.26
CA GLU A 80 0.15 1.10 15.54
C GLU A 80 -0.55 -0.26 15.37
N ILE A 81 -1.67 -0.27 14.63
CA ILE A 81 -2.41 -1.49 14.28
C ILE A 81 -1.52 -2.45 13.49
N ASP A 82 -0.79 -1.93 12.51
CA ASP A 82 0.10 -2.72 11.66
C ASP A 82 1.16 -3.47 12.48
N LEU A 83 1.91 -2.75 13.33
CA LEU A 83 2.92 -3.39 14.17
C LEU A 83 2.31 -4.39 15.17
N ALA A 84 1.16 -4.06 15.75
CA ALA A 84 0.48 -4.96 16.67
C ALA A 84 0.00 -6.23 15.96
N LEU A 85 -0.57 -6.11 14.76
CA LEU A 85 -1.09 -7.24 13.99
C LEU A 85 0.05 -8.15 13.51
N LEU A 86 1.17 -7.57 13.07
CA LEU A 86 2.37 -8.32 12.72
C LEU A 86 2.89 -9.14 13.92
N LYS A 87 2.95 -8.53 15.12
CA LYS A 87 3.35 -9.22 16.35
C LYS A 87 2.41 -10.38 16.66
N HIS A 88 1.10 -10.11 16.63
CA HIS A 88 0.06 -11.11 16.85
C HIS A 88 0.16 -12.28 15.88
N LEU A 89 0.31 -12.01 14.58
CA LEU A 89 0.42 -13.03 13.54
C LEU A 89 1.75 -13.81 13.61
N ASN A 90 2.85 -13.17 14.00
CA ASN A 90 4.10 -13.88 14.29
C ASN A 90 3.88 -14.86 15.45
N GLU A 91 3.26 -14.39 16.54
CA GLU A 91 2.94 -15.15 17.75
C GLU A 91 2.02 -16.34 17.50
N ARG A 92 0.91 -16.12 16.79
CA ARG A 92 -0.17 -17.10 16.63
C ARG A 92 -0.04 -17.98 15.40
N ALA A 93 0.52 -17.45 14.30
CA ALA A 93 0.54 -18.12 13.00
C ALA A 93 1.95 -18.27 12.40
N GLY A 94 3.00 -17.82 13.10
CA GLY A 94 4.38 -17.96 12.62
C GLY A 94 4.72 -17.06 11.43
N VAL A 95 3.95 -16.00 11.19
CA VAL A 95 4.25 -15.03 10.12
C VAL A 95 5.64 -14.43 10.34
N ARG A 96 6.48 -14.52 9.32
CA ARG A 96 7.87 -14.01 9.33
C ARG A 96 8.25 -13.22 8.08
N THR A 97 7.39 -13.25 7.05
CA THR A 97 7.61 -12.56 5.79
C THR A 97 6.62 -11.42 5.67
N TYR A 98 7.14 -10.19 5.68
CA TYR A 98 6.37 -8.98 5.48
C TYR A 98 6.41 -8.60 4.00
N VAL A 99 5.29 -8.72 3.28
CA VAL A 99 5.14 -8.27 1.90
C VAL A 99 4.72 -6.79 1.89
N ALA A 100 5.64 -5.90 1.50
CA ALA A 100 5.51 -4.46 1.69
C ALA A 100 5.25 -3.71 0.37
N GLU A 101 4.50 -2.60 0.49
CA GLU A 101 4.29 -1.58 -0.55
C GLU A 101 5.54 -0.69 -0.74
N VAL A 102 6.67 -1.35 -0.95
CA VAL A 102 7.97 -0.73 -1.24
C VAL A 102 8.64 -1.51 -2.35
N ASP A 103 9.59 -0.88 -3.03
CA ASP A 103 10.42 -1.55 -4.03
C ASP A 103 11.45 -2.51 -3.39
N CYS A 104 12.08 -3.34 -4.23
CA CYS A 104 13.10 -4.29 -3.78
C CYS A 104 14.29 -3.62 -3.08
N ALA A 105 14.68 -2.41 -3.50
CA ALA A 105 15.80 -1.67 -2.90
C ALA A 105 15.47 -1.21 -1.48
N LYS A 106 14.30 -0.60 -1.27
CA LYS A 106 13.82 -0.21 0.07
C LYS A 106 13.67 -1.43 0.97
N ALA A 107 13.16 -2.55 0.46
CA ALA A 107 13.07 -3.79 1.24
C ALA A 107 14.45 -4.33 1.66
N TYR A 108 15.43 -4.31 0.76
CA TYR A 108 16.82 -4.66 1.09
C TYR A 108 17.36 -3.79 2.23
N TYR A 109 17.26 -2.46 2.10
CA TYR A 109 17.74 -1.56 3.14
C TYR A 109 16.95 -1.63 4.44
N LEU A 110 15.65 -1.96 4.40
CA LEU A 110 14.87 -2.24 5.60
C LEU A 110 15.39 -3.47 6.32
N ASN A 111 15.69 -4.55 5.59
CA ASN A 111 16.29 -5.75 6.16
C ASN A 111 17.69 -5.47 6.75
N GLU A 112 18.51 -4.68 6.06
CA GLU A 112 19.81 -4.24 6.59
C GLU A 112 19.67 -3.37 7.83
N TYR A 113 18.65 -2.50 7.90
CA TYR A 113 18.33 -1.75 9.11
C TYR A 113 17.91 -2.68 10.26
N LEU A 114 17.05 -3.67 10.01
CA LEU A 114 16.65 -4.64 11.04
C LEU A 114 17.86 -5.40 11.59
N ARG A 115 18.86 -5.69 10.74
CA ARG A 115 20.10 -6.38 11.11
C ARG A 115 21.07 -5.48 11.89
N THR A 116 21.29 -4.26 11.42
CA THR A 116 22.38 -3.38 11.91
C THR A 116 21.90 -2.36 12.92
N GLY A 117 20.74 -1.75 12.71
CA GLY A 117 20.25 -0.59 13.46
C GLY A 117 20.89 0.73 13.09
N GLN A 118 21.57 0.81 11.94
CA GLN A 118 22.14 2.07 11.48
C GLN A 118 21.02 3.01 11.01
N GLU A 119 20.78 4.10 11.75
CA GLU A 119 19.74 5.08 11.40
C GLU A 119 19.97 5.73 10.03
N ALA A 120 21.22 5.88 9.58
CA ALA A 120 21.52 6.36 8.24
C ALA A 120 20.93 5.46 7.13
N THR A 121 20.86 4.14 7.35
CA THR A 121 20.17 3.21 6.43
C THR A 121 18.67 3.46 6.42
N LEU A 122 18.09 3.77 7.59
CA LEU A 122 16.68 4.11 7.70
C LEU A 122 16.38 5.42 6.96
N ASP A 123 17.22 6.44 7.13
CA ASP A 123 17.05 7.74 6.46
C ASP A 123 17.09 7.63 4.92
N LEU A 124 17.92 6.73 4.37
CA LEU A 124 17.93 6.46 2.93
C LEU A 124 16.59 5.96 2.40
N ILE A 125 15.87 5.12 3.15
CA ILE A 125 14.56 4.58 2.75
C ILE A 125 13.52 5.69 2.64
N PHE A 126 13.55 6.68 3.56
CA PHE A 126 12.58 7.77 3.61
C PHE A 126 12.87 8.90 2.63
N ARG A 127 14.08 8.95 2.05
CA ARG A 127 14.55 10.06 1.21
C ARG A 127 13.60 10.39 0.06
N SER A 128 13.21 9.42 -0.77
CA SER A 128 12.33 9.67 -1.92
C SER A 128 10.94 10.12 -1.48
N TRP A 129 10.36 9.46 -0.49
CA TRP A 129 9.05 9.83 0.04
C TRP A 129 9.06 11.25 0.61
N ASN A 130 10.14 11.64 1.29
CA ASN A 130 10.24 13.00 1.78
C ASN A 130 10.27 13.97 0.59
N ALA A 131 11.16 13.77 -0.39
CA ALA A 131 11.25 14.62 -1.58
C ALA A 131 9.91 14.77 -2.33
N GLU A 132 9.16 13.68 -2.46
CA GLU A 132 7.87 13.60 -3.16
C GLU A 132 6.68 14.13 -2.34
N THR A 133 6.91 14.55 -1.09
CA THR A 133 5.82 14.97 -0.18
C THR A 133 4.81 13.84 0.06
N SER A 134 5.30 12.59 0.05
CA SER A 134 4.49 11.40 0.30
C SER A 134 4.10 11.33 1.77
N GLN A 135 2.87 10.89 2.02
CA GLN A 135 2.35 10.67 3.38
C GLN A 135 3.14 9.57 4.13
N TRP A 136 3.86 8.70 3.42
CA TRP A 136 4.77 7.72 4.01
C TRP A 136 6.01 8.36 4.67
N ALA A 137 6.38 9.60 4.30
CA ALA A 137 7.47 10.33 4.94
C ALA A 137 7.05 10.93 6.29
N ASN A 138 6.80 10.07 7.27
CA ASN A 138 6.27 10.48 8.57
C ASN A 138 6.97 9.81 9.75
N GLN A 139 6.92 10.49 10.90
CA GLN A 139 7.56 10.05 12.14
C GLN A 139 6.97 8.74 12.68
N ALA A 140 5.67 8.50 12.52
CA ALA A 140 5.02 7.29 13.02
C ALA A 140 5.52 6.03 12.28
N LEU A 141 5.72 6.11 10.95
CA LEU A 141 6.31 5.02 10.16
C LEU A 141 7.78 4.79 10.55
N LYS A 142 8.57 5.86 10.72
CA LYS A 142 9.97 5.74 11.14
C LYS A 142 10.07 5.07 12.53
N ALA A 143 9.26 5.54 13.48
CA ALA A 143 9.15 4.96 14.81
C ALA A 143 8.67 3.50 14.78
N LYS A 144 7.75 3.16 13.87
CA LYS A 144 7.31 1.77 13.67
C LYS A 144 8.48 0.87 13.27
N PHE A 145 9.33 1.29 12.33
CA PHE A 145 10.49 0.50 11.93
C PHE A 145 11.52 0.37 13.06
N GLN A 146 11.76 1.42 13.85
CA GLN A 146 12.61 1.37 15.05
C GLN A 146 12.08 0.39 16.10
N GLN A 147 10.76 0.40 16.35
CA GLN A 147 10.11 -0.53 17.27
C GLN A 147 10.10 -1.97 16.74
N LEU A 148 9.85 -2.16 15.44
CA LEU A 148 9.92 -3.45 14.78
C LEU A 148 11.32 -4.04 14.92
N ARG A 149 12.38 -3.27 14.66
CA ARG A 149 13.75 -3.71 14.90
C ARG A 149 13.96 -4.16 16.34
N SER A 150 13.59 -3.31 17.30
CA SER A 150 13.77 -3.58 18.72
C SER A 150 13.12 -4.91 19.12
N TRP A 151 11.88 -5.14 18.66
CA TRP A 151 11.20 -6.42 18.86
C TRP A 151 11.85 -7.58 18.09
N ASN A 152 12.24 -7.39 16.84
CA ASN A 152 12.83 -8.43 15.99
C ASN A 152 14.14 -9.00 16.57
N GLN A 153 14.91 -8.18 17.28
CA GLN A 153 16.14 -8.60 17.98
C GLN A 153 15.85 -9.50 19.20
N THR A 154 14.62 -9.47 19.73
CA THR A 154 14.20 -10.37 20.82
C THR A 154 13.73 -11.73 20.33
N LEU A 155 13.44 -11.86 19.03
CA LEU A 155 12.90 -13.09 18.46
C LEU A 155 13.99 -14.13 18.20
N PRO A 156 13.69 -15.43 18.36
CA PRO A 156 14.54 -16.49 17.83
C PRO A 156 14.74 -16.30 16.31
N LYS A 157 15.94 -16.61 15.78
CA LYS A 157 16.29 -16.42 14.35
C LYS A 157 15.20 -16.91 13.37
N LYS A 158 14.63 -18.09 13.63
CA LYS A 158 13.57 -18.69 12.78
C LYS A 158 12.24 -17.94 12.77
N ARG A 159 12.04 -17.02 13.71
CA ARG A 159 10.84 -16.19 13.88
C ARG A 159 11.06 -14.73 13.48
N GLN A 160 12.29 -14.34 13.16
CA GLN A 160 12.59 -12.97 12.81
C GLN A 160 11.85 -12.56 11.54
N ILE A 161 11.33 -11.34 11.56
CA ILE A 161 10.67 -10.69 10.43
C ILE A 161 11.73 -10.29 9.41
N ARG A 162 11.37 -10.48 8.14
CA ARG A 162 12.05 -9.93 6.97
C ARG A 162 11.04 -9.28 6.02
N PHE A 163 11.47 -8.26 5.30
CA PHE A 163 10.70 -7.57 4.28
C PHE A 163 10.92 -8.16 2.89
N LEU A 164 9.86 -8.20 2.09
CA LEU A 164 9.85 -8.36 0.64
C LEU A 164 9.17 -7.14 0.03
N GLY A 165 9.88 -6.44 -0.85
CA GLY A 165 9.35 -5.28 -1.56
C GLY A 165 8.72 -5.74 -2.87
N LEU A 166 7.43 -5.52 -3.04
CA LEU A 166 6.72 -5.96 -4.24
C LEU A 166 6.46 -4.81 -5.23
N ASP A 167 6.63 -3.56 -4.82
CA ASP A 167 6.30 -2.43 -5.68
C ASP A 167 7.33 -2.23 -6.80
N GLN A 168 6.95 -1.44 -7.80
CA GLN A 168 7.86 -0.97 -8.83
C GLN A 168 8.95 -0.10 -8.23
N LEU A 169 10.10 0.06 -8.91
CA LEU A 169 11.17 0.94 -8.45
C LEU A 169 10.67 2.38 -8.20
N GLN A 170 10.64 2.78 -6.92
CA GLN A 170 10.17 4.07 -6.42
C GLN A 170 11.34 5.06 -6.28
N ASP A 171 12.48 4.64 -5.71
CA ASP A 171 13.70 5.46 -5.59
C ASP A 171 14.79 4.90 -6.50
N LEU A 172 14.94 5.47 -7.70
CA LEU A 172 15.93 5.00 -8.68
C LEU A 172 17.38 5.16 -8.19
N PRO A 173 17.79 6.30 -7.60
CA PRO A 173 19.11 6.40 -6.99
C PRO A 173 19.38 5.31 -5.94
N LEU A 174 18.41 5.02 -5.07
CA LEU A 174 18.54 3.95 -4.07
C LEU A 174 18.61 2.56 -4.72
N ALA A 175 17.88 2.33 -5.81
CA ALA A 175 18.01 1.11 -6.61
C ALA A 175 19.40 0.99 -7.24
N ALA A 176 20.03 2.09 -7.64
CA ALA A 176 21.42 2.10 -8.10
C ALA A 176 22.38 1.73 -6.96
N ASP A 177 22.18 2.29 -5.76
CA ASP A 177 22.98 1.93 -4.57
C ASP A 177 22.81 0.45 -4.22
N TYR A 178 21.56 -0.06 -4.29
CA TYR A 178 21.26 -1.47 -4.08
C TYR A 178 21.96 -2.37 -5.09
N LEU A 179 21.87 -2.04 -6.39
CA LEU A 179 22.58 -2.79 -7.43
C LEU A 179 24.07 -2.83 -7.14
N THR A 180 24.71 -1.69 -6.86
CA THR A 180 26.13 -1.63 -6.50
C THR A 180 26.47 -2.53 -5.30
N ALA A 181 25.60 -2.58 -4.27
CA ALA A 181 25.83 -3.39 -3.08
C ALA A 181 25.77 -4.91 -3.34
N LEU A 182 25.04 -5.34 -4.38
CA LEU A 182 24.93 -6.75 -4.77
C LEU A 182 26.13 -7.26 -5.58
N LEU A 183 26.89 -6.37 -6.23
CA LEU A 183 27.91 -6.79 -7.18
C LEU A 183 29.24 -7.12 -6.47
N PRO A 184 29.87 -8.27 -6.77
CA PRO A 184 31.20 -8.58 -6.27
C PRO A 184 32.25 -7.66 -6.91
N GLN A 185 33.34 -7.41 -6.17
CA GLN A 185 34.44 -6.56 -6.64
C GLN A 185 35.23 -7.21 -7.79
N LYS A 186 35.27 -8.55 -7.88
CA LYS A 186 36.01 -9.34 -8.88
C LYS A 186 35.17 -10.53 -9.36
N GLY A 187 35.52 -11.09 -10.51
CA GLY A 187 34.94 -12.33 -11.03
C GLY A 187 33.75 -12.16 -11.98
N LEU A 188 33.17 -10.96 -12.07
CA LEU A 188 32.19 -10.65 -13.11
C LEU A 188 32.88 -10.47 -14.47
N ALA A 189 32.27 -11.03 -15.53
CA ALA A 189 32.71 -10.80 -16.90
C ALA A 189 32.74 -9.27 -17.20
N PRO A 190 33.79 -8.75 -17.85
CA PRO A 190 33.94 -7.31 -18.11
C PRO A 190 32.74 -6.68 -18.83
N ASP A 191 32.17 -7.39 -19.80
CA ASP A 191 31.03 -6.91 -20.58
C ASP A 191 29.76 -6.81 -19.71
N LEU A 192 29.48 -7.83 -18.90
CA LEU A 192 28.34 -7.80 -17.97
C LEU A 192 28.52 -6.67 -16.94
N ARG A 193 29.74 -6.51 -16.40
CA ARG A 193 30.04 -5.42 -15.47
C ARG A 193 29.76 -4.05 -16.10
N THR A 194 30.22 -3.83 -17.33
CA THR A 194 29.99 -2.58 -18.08
C THR A 194 28.49 -2.31 -18.29
N GLN A 195 27.70 -3.34 -18.57
CA GLN A 195 26.25 -3.20 -18.73
C GLN A 195 25.55 -2.86 -17.40
N LEU A 196 25.93 -3.53 -16.30
CA LEU A 196 25.41 -3.23 -14.95
C LEU A 196 25.79 -1.82 -14.49
N ASP A 197 27.02 -1.38 -14.78
CA ASP A 197 27.46 -0.02 -14.51
C ASP A 197 26.63 0.99 -15.33
N SER A 198 26.29 0.67 -16.59
CA SER A 198 25.41 1.51 -17.42
C SER A 198 24.00 1.63 -16.83
N VAL A 199 23.41 0.53 -16.33
CA VAL A 199 22.13 0.57 -15.60
C VAL A 199 22.24 1.46 -14.36
N THR A 200 23.32 1.30 -13.58
CA THR A 200 23.56 2.09 -12.37
C THR A 200 23.65 3.59 -12.69
N VAL A 201 24.36 3.97 -13.75
CA VAL A 201 24.44 5.36 -14.20
C VAL A 201 23.06 5.91 -14.57
N LEU A 202 22.26 5.16 -15.32
CA LEU A 202 20.91 5.59 -15.72
C LEU A 202 19.96 5.72 -14.53
N LEU A 203 20.03 4.81 -13.56
CA LEU A 203 19.24 4.88 -12.33
C LEU A 203 19.56 6.12 -11.49
N ARG A 204 20.80 6.64 -11.56
CA ARG A 204 21.22 7.87 -10.86
C ARG A 204 20.90 9.15 -11.62
N GLN A 205 20.55 9.08 -12.91
CA GLN A 205 20.24 10.28 -13.67
C GLN A 205 19.00 10.96 -13.10
N PRO A 206 19.00 12.29 -12.96
CA PRO A 206 17.78 13.03 -12.69
C PRO A 206 16.78 12.80 -13.82
N GLN A 207 15.57 12.32 -13.50
CA GLN A 207 14.48 12.09 -14.47
C GLN A 207 14.92 11.24 -15.69
N PRO A 208 15.37 9.99 -15.48
CA PRO A 208 15.86 9.18 -16.58
C PRO A 208 14.73 8.85 -17.55
N SER A 209 15.04 8.81 -18.85
CA SER A 209 14.09 8.31 -19.84
C SER A 209 13.75 6.85 -19.53
N GLY A 210 12.50 6.59 -19.15
CA GLY A 210 12.03 5.24 -18.81
C GLY A 210 12.25 4.24 -19.94
N ALA A 211 12.09 4.65 -21.19
CA ALA A 211 12.33 3.79 -22.35
C ALA A 211 13.83 3.44 -22.53
N VAL A 212 14.73 4.40 -22.28
CA VAL A 212 16.18 4.16 -22.36
C VAL A 212 16.62 3.24 -21.23
N LEU A 213 16.19 3.51 -20.00
CA LEU A 213 16.47 2.65 -18.84
C LEU A 213 15.96 1.22 -19.10
N ALA A 214 14.71 1.08 -19.53
CA ALA A 214 14.12 -0.23 -19.82
C ALA A 214 14.89 -0.98 -20.93
N GLY A 215 15.28 -0.29 -22.00
CA GLY A 215 16.05 -0.90 -23.09
C GLY A 215 17.44 -1.36 -22.65
N VAL A 216 18.12 -0.59 -21.81
CA VAL A 216 19.44 -0.97 -21.27
C VAL A 216 19.31 -2.10 -20.25
N ALA A 217 18.34 -2.03 -19.34
CA ALA A 217 18.05 -3.09 -18.38
C ALA A 217 17.69 -4.42 -19.09
N GLN A 218 16.88 -4.37 -20.16
CA GLN A 218 16.52 -5.55 -20.93
C GLN A 218 17.75 -6.22 -21.60
N ARG A 219 18.66 -5.44 -22.20
CA ARG A 219 19.90 -5.99 -22.75
C ARG A 219 20.79 -6.59 -21.66
N THR A 220 20.86 -5.92 -20.51
CA THR A 220 21.61 -6.39 -19.34
C THR A 220 21.04 -7.69 -18.79
N LEU A 221 19.71 -7.88 -18.78
CA LEU A 221 19.07 -9.14 -18.42
C LEU A 221 19.48 -10.28 -19.35
N LEU A 222 19.49 -10.04 -20.67
CA LEU A 222 19.89 -11.05 -21.65
C LEU A 222 21.36 -11.45 -21.46
N ALA A 223 22.24 -10.48 -21.19
CA ALA A 223 23.65 -10.76 -20.91
C ALA A 223 23.83 -11.50 -19.57
N LEU A 224 23.06 -11.15 -18.54
CA LEU A 224 23.08 -11.84 -17.25
C LEU A 224 22.73 -13.34 -17.41
N GLN A 225 21.81 -13.66 -18.33
CA GLN A 225 21.38 -15.03 -18.63
C GLN A 225 22.36 -15.82 -19.51
N GLN A 226 23.43 -15.20 -20.03
CA GLN A 226 24.33 -15.84 -21.00
C GLN A 226 25.82 -15.60 -20.69
N PRO A 227 26.57 -16.60 -20.17
CA PRO A 227 26.13 -17.92 -19.70
C PRO A 227 25.60 -17.88 -18.26
N GLU A 228 24.32 -18.21 -18.07
CA GLU A 228 23.63 -18.19 -16.75
C GLU A 228 24.38 -18.98 -15.67
N ALA A 229 24.88 -20.18 -15.97
CA ALA A 229 25.59 -21.01 -14.99
C ALA A 229 26.82 -20.30 -14.40
N HIS A 230 27.57 -19.57 -15.24
CA HIS A 230 28.73 -18.82 -14.80
C HIS A 230 28.32 -17.60 -13.94
N HIS A 231 27.35 -16.81 -14.40
CA HIS A 231 26.90 -15.63 -13.65
C HIS A 231 26.23 -16.01 -12.33
N ARG A 232 25.48 -17.12 -12.28
CA ARG A 232 24.95 -17.68 -11.03
C ARG A 232 26.06 -18.11 -10.07
N ALA A 233 27.11 -18.77 -10.57
CA ALA A 233 28.24 -19.16 -9.74
C ALA A 233 28.98 -17.94 -9.17
N THR A 234 29.13 -16.87 -9.96
CA THR A 234 29.82 -15.63 -9.55
C THR A 234 28.98 -14.78 -8.59
N LEU A 235 27.69 -14.58 -8.87
CA LEU A 235 26.80 -13.73 -8.05
C LEU A 235 26.23 -14.48 -6.82
N GLY A 236 26.21 -15.82 -6.85
CA GLY A 236 25.66 -16.64 -5.78
C GLY A 236 24.21 -16.28 -5.46
N GLN A 237 23.91 -16.05 -4.18
CA GLN A 237 22.57 -15.68 -3.71
C GLN A 237 22.06 -14.35 -4.29
N TRP A 238 22.95 -13.48 -4.79
CA TRP A 238 22.58 -12.19 -5.34
C TRP A 238 22.13 -12.24 -6.80
N TYR A 239 22.29 -13.38 -7.49
CA TYR A 239 21.86 -13.50 -8.88
C TYR A 239 20.38 -13.17 -9.07
N GLU A 240 19.51 -13.75 -8.23
CA GLU A 240 18.07 -13.51 -8.31
C GLU A 240 17.69 -12.07 -7.94
N GLU A 241 18.43 -11.47 -7.00
CA GLU A 241 18.22 -10.07 -6.60
C GLU A 241 18.60 -9.08 -7.71
N VAL A 242 19.75 -9.30 -8.36
CA VAL A 242 20.17 -8.51 -9.53
C VAL A 242 19.18 -8.67 -10.66
N ARG A 243 18.77 -9.91 -10.96
CA ARG A 243 17.77 -10.20 -11.99
C ARG A 243 16.44 -9.51 -11.68
N HIS A 244 15.97 -9.59 -10.43
CA HIS A 244 14.71 -8.98 -10.01
C HIS A 244 14.73 -7.46 -10.12
N LEU A 245 15.82 -6.80 -9.70
CA LEU A 245 15.99 -5.36 -9.89
C LEU A 245 15.98 -4.97 -11.37
N LEU A 246 16.68 -5.72 -12.21
CA LEU A 246 16.73 -5.44 -13.65
C LEU A 246 15.35 -5.58 -14.30
N VAL A 247 14.56 -6.59 -13.90
CA VAL A 247 13.15 -6.70 -14.32
C VAL A 247 12.34 -5.49 -13.85
N GLY A 248 12.50 -5.06 -12.60
CA GLY A 248 11.88 -3.83 -12.09
C GLY A 248 12.25 -2.59 -12.92
N ALA A 249 13.48 -2.52 -13.43
CA ALA A 249 13.95 -1.43 -14.30
C ALA A 249 13.39 -1.48 -15.72
N THR A 250 12.83 -2.61 -16.19
CA THR A 250 12.12 -2.69 -17.48
C THR A 250 10.65 -2.30 -17.40
N GLN A 251 10.08 -2.25 -16.20
CA GLN A 251 8.65 -1.99 -16.00
C GLN A 251 8.26 -0.54 -16.33
N ASN A 252 7.08 -0.38 -16.93
CA ASN A 252 6.46 0.94 -17.09
C ASN A 252 5.85 1.40 -15.75
N ARG A 253 6.26 2.58 -15.27
CA ARG A 253 5.92 3.14 -13.95
C ARG A 253 4.94 4.31 -14.01
N ASN A 254 4.44 4.66 -15.19
CA ASN A 254 3.62 5.87 -15.41
C ASN A 254 2.11 5.58 -15.41
N ASN A 255 1.67 4.38 -15.04
CA ASN A 255 0.27 3.99 -15.10
C ASN A 255 -0.11 3.10 -13.90
N MET A 256 -1.16 3.49 -13.16
CA MET A 256 -1.58 2.80 -11.93
C MET A 256 -2.09 1.37 -12.18
N LEU A 257 -2.83 1.12 -13.26
CA LEU A 257 -3.27 -0.24 -13.59
C LEU A 257 -2.10 -1.14 -14.00
N VAL A 258 -1.08 -0.55 -14.62
CA VAL A 258 0.17 -1.25 -14.91
C VAL A 258 0.95 -1.50 -13.62
N ARG A 259 0.93 -0.56 -12.65
CA ARG A 259 1.53 -0.74 -11.32
C ARG A 259 0.97 -1.97 -10.61
N GLU A 260 -0.35 -2.16 -10.55
CA GLU A 260 -0.95 -3.36 -9.92
C GLU A 260 -0.45 -4.66 -10.54
N LYS A 261 -0.38 -4.71 -11.88
CA LYS A 261 0.14 -5.89 -12.61
C LYS A 261 1.62 -6.14 -12.29
N ASN A 262 2.40 -5.07 -12.15
CA ASN A 262 3.81 -5.19 -11.80
C ASN A 262 4.00 -5.63 -10.35
N ILE A 263 3.20 -5.12 -9.41
CA ILE A 263 3.17 -5.59 -8.02
C ILE A 263 2.88 -7.10 -7.99
N PHE A 264 1.84 -7.54 -8.71
CA PHE A 264 1.51 -8.95 -8.79
C PHE A 264 2.61 -9.80 -9.45
N ALA A 265 3.20 -9.33 -10.56
CA ALA A 265 4.30 -10.04 -11.21
C ALA A 265 5.54 -10.18 -10.30
N ASN A 266 5.85 -9.13 -9.52
CA ASN A 266 6.91 -9.16 -8.52
C ASN A 266 6.59 -10.15 -7.40
N PHE A 267 5.34 -10.14 -6.90
CA PHE A 267 4.86 -11.11 -5.91
C PHE A 267 5.00 -12.53 -6.40
N GLN A 268 4.50 -12.84 -7.60
CA GLN A 268 4.58 -14.18 -8.18
C GLN A 268 6.04 -14.65 -8.30
N ALA A 269 6.91 -13.82 -8.86
CA ALA A 269 8.32 -14.16 -9.04
C ALA A 269 9.03 -14.43 -7.70
N LEU A 270 8.79 -13.60 -6.67
CA LEU A 270 9.38 -13.78 -5.35
C LEU A 270 8.76 -14.95 -4.58
N TYR A 271 7.47 -15.20 -4.77
CA TYR A 271 6.75 -16.32 -4.16
C TYR A 271 7.31 -17.66 -4.64
N GLU A 272 7.56 -17.77 -5.94
CA GLU A 272 8.17 -18.95 -6.56
C GLU A 272 9.65 -19.08 -6.18
N ALA A 273 10.45 -18.03 -6.37
CA ALA A 273 11.90 -18.05 -6.16
C ALA A 273 12.30 -18.31 -4.70
N GLN A 274 11.46 -17.92 -3.74
CA GLN A 274 11.72 -18.10 -2.31
C GLN A 274 10.89 -19.22 -1.68
N HIS A 275 10.22 -20.05 -2.49
CA HIS A 275 9.42 -21.19 -2.04
C HIS A 275 8.42 -20.81 -0.94
N LEU A 276 7.62 -19.77 -1.18
CA LEU A 276 6.68 -19.23 -0.20
C LEU A 276 5.37 -20.02 -0.08
N ALA A 277 5.18 -21.07 -0.89
CA ALA A 277 4.00 -21.92 -0.81
C ALA A 277 3.82 -22.53 0.59
N GLY A 278 2.60 -22.40 1.15
CA GLY A 278 2.28 -22.86 2.49
C GLY A 278 2.78 -21.95 3.62
N GLN A 279 3.54 -20.89 3.32
CA GLN A 279 3.99 -19.94 4.33
C GLN A 279 2.93 -18.87 4.60
N LYS A 280 2.91 -18.36 5.84
CA LYS A 280 2.06 -17.24 6.24
C LYS A 280 2.78 -15.91 5.97
N LEU A 281 2.17 -15.05 5.17
CA LEU A 281 2.68 -13.77 4.68
C LEU A 281 1.76 -12.64 5.18
N TYR A 282 2.34 -11.50 5.54
CA TYR A 282 1.54 -10.34 6.00
C TYR A 282 2.02 -9.06 5.32
N GLY A 283 1.11 -8.12 5.07
CA GLY A 283 1.49 -6.80 4.55
C GLY A 283 0.53 -5.68 4.92
N PHE A 284 1.08 -4.47 4.99
CA PHE A 284 0.35 -3.22 5.18
C PHE A 284 0.43 -2.38 3.90
N TRP A 285 -0.72 -1.95 3.41
CA TRP A 285 -0.89 -1.39 2.06
C TRP A 285 -1.88 -0.23 2.04
N GLY A 286 -1.79 0.61 1.01
CA GLY A 286 -2.90 1.45 0.59
C GLY A 286 -4.16 0.60 0.33
N LEU A 287 -5.32 1.11 0.74
CA LEU A 287 -6.56 0.32 0.85
C LEU A 287 -7.00 -0.35 -0.45
N ALA A 288 -6.65 0.23 -1.60
CA ALA A 288 -7.06 -0.30 -2.90
C ALA A 288 -6.40 -1.67 -3.16
N HIS A 289 -5.14 -1.84 -2.75
CA HIS A 289 -4.36 -3.05 -3.01
C HIS A 289 -4.90 -4.29 -2.30
N VAL A 290 -5.70 -4.12 -1.23
CA VAL A 290 -6.26 -5.24 -0.46
C VAL A 290 -7.63 -5.70 -0.96
N LEU A 291 -8.18 -5.04 -1.98
CA LEU A 291 -9.49 -5.38 -2.55
C LEU A 291 -9.40 -6.63 -3.43
N GLN A 292 -10.16 -7.65 -3.05
CA GLN A 292 -10.06 -9.02 -3.60
C GLN A 292 -10.88 -9.28 -4.87
N SER A 293 -11.77 -8.37 -5.26
CA SER A 293 -12.61 -8.50 -6.45
C SER A 293 -12.40 -7.32 -7.40
N PRO A 294 -12.67 -7.47 -8.71
CA PRO A 294 -12.63 -6.37 -9.65
C PRO A 294 -13.57 -5.22 -9.25
N LEU A 295 -13.14 -3.99 -9.49
CA LEU A 295 -13.97 -2.80 -9.35
C LEU A 295 -15.03 -2.73 -10.45
N GLN A 296 -15.96 -1.79 -10.32
CA GLN A 296 -16.99 -1.51 -11.34
C GLN A 296 -16.36 -1.11 -12.68
N SER A 297 -15.19 -0.46 -12.68
CA SER A 297 -14.42 -0.13 -13.88
C SER A 297 -13.85 -1.36 -14.61
N GLY A 298 -13.93 -2.56 -14.02
CA GLY A 298 -13.26 -3.76 -14.49
C GLY A 298 -11.80 -3.89 -14.04
N ALA A 299 -11.26 -2.88 -13.33
CA ALA A 299 -9.90 -2.96 -12.80
C ALA A 299 -9.79 -4.01 -11.70
N THR A 300 -8.81 -4.93 -11.84
CA THR A 300 -8.40 -5.86 -10.79
C THR A 300 -7.12 -5.34 -10.14
N LEU A 301 -7.11 -5.23 -8.81
CA LEU A 301 -5.99 -4.73 -8.01
C LEU A 301 -5.21 -5.90 -7.40
N PHE A 302 -4.09 -5.63 -6.72
CA PHE A 302 -3.15 -6.65 -6.24
C PHE A 302 -3.80 -7.89 -5.59
N ALA A 303 -4.59 -7.72 -4.53
CA ALA A 303 -5.23 -8.87 -3.87
C ALA A 303 -6.17 -9.63 -4.80
N GLY A 304 -6.92 -8.94 -5.66
CA GLY A 304 -7.76 -9.58 -6.68
C GLY A 304 -6.96 -10.31 -7.75
N LEU A 305 -5.78 -9.81 -8.14
CA LEU A 305 -4.88 -10.48 -9.07
C LEU A 305 -4.32 -11.77 -8.44
N VAL A 306 -3.99 -11.75 -7.14
CA VAL A 306 -3.60 -12.96 -6.40
C VAL A 306 -4.72 -13.99 -6.43
N ARG A 307 -5.96 -13.59 -6.16
CA ARG A 307 -7.12 -14.50 -6.18
C ARG A 307 -7.44 -15.08 -7.55
N GLN A 308 -7.16 -14.34 -8.62
CA GLN A 308 -7.39 -14.79 -10.01
C GLN A 308 -6.20 -15.60 -10.58
N SER A 309 -5.12 -15.73 -9.81
CA SER A 309 -3.92 -16.43 -10.25
C SER A 309 -4.00 -17.94 -10.03
N THR A 310 -2.99 -18.66 -10.53
CA THR A 310 -2.78 -20.08 -10.27
C THR A 310 -1.88 -20.34 -9.06
N LEU A 311 -1.50 -19.31 -8.30
CA LEU A 311 -0.66 -19.48 -7.12
C LEU A 311 -1.39 -20.28 -6.03
N PRO A 312 -0.72 -21.17 -5.28
CA PRO A 312 -1.35 -21.92 -4.20
C PRO A 312 -2.05 -21.07 -3.13
N VAL A 313 -1.65 -19.81 -2.98
CA VAL A 313 -2.23 -18.84 -2.02
C VAL A 313 -3.52 -18.16 -2.52
N HIS A 314 -3.93 -18.35 -3.79
CA HIS A 314 -5.03 -17.61 -4.41
C HIS A 314 -6.35 -17.64 -3.61
N ASP A 315 -6.73 -18.78 -3.03
CA ASP A 315 -7.95 -18.91 -2.21
C ASP A 315 -7.71 -18.76 -0.70
N LYS A 316 -6.51 -18.31 -0.31
CA LYS A 316 -6.07 -18.18 1.09
C LYS A 316 -5.68 -16.74 1.43
N VAL A 317 -6.43 -15.78 0.90
CA VAL A 317 -6.22 -14.34 1.12
C VAL A 317 -7.27 -13.80 2.08
N VAL A 318 -6.83 -13.15 3.15
CA VAL A 318 -7.72 -12.40 4.06
C VAL A 318 -7.35 -10.93 4.07
N SER A 319 -8.34 -10.08 3.80
CA SER A 319 -8.18 -8.63 3.76
C SER A 319 -8.91 -7.96 4.92
N LEU A 320 -8.17 -7.11 5.64
CA LEU A 320 -8.66 -6.21 6.67
C LEU A 320 -8.52 -4.78 6.16
N MET A 321 -9.59 -4.00 6.16
CA MET A 321 -9.57 -2.61 5.67
C MET A 321 -9.85 -1.62 6.79
N CYS A 322 -8.93 -0.69 7.02
CA CYS A 322 -9.16 0.43 7.92
C CYS A 322 -10.22 1.37 7.33
N VAL A 323 -11.20 1.71 8.16
CA VAL A 323 -12.19 2.76 7.89
C VAL A 323 -12.09 3.80 9.00
N PHE A 324 -12.28 5.08 8.65
CA PHE A 324 -11.96 6.20 9.52
C PHE A 324 -13.21 6.99 9.88
N ALA A 325 -13.36 7.33 11.16
CA ALA A 325 -14.35 8.26 11.66
C ALA A 325 -13.70 9.26 12.61
N ASP A 326 -14.03 10.55 12.44
CA ASP A 326 -13.55 11.63 13.33
C ASP A 326 -12.01 11.72 13.45
N CYS A 327 -11.25 11.17 12.49
CA CYS A 327 -9.78 11.20 12.45
C CYS A 327 -9.25 12.47 11.77
N GLN A 328 -8.00 12.80 12.04
CA GLN A 328 -7.21 13.76 11.27
C GLN A 328 -6.27 13.00 10.33
N MET A 329 -6.11 13.50 9.11
CA MET A 329 -5.26 12.93 8.06
C MET A 329 -4.25 13.99 7.61
N LEU A 330 -2.97 13.63 7.53
CA LEU A 330 -1.97 14.44 6.85
C LEU A 330 -2.11 14.24 5.35
N LEU A 331 -2.29 15.30 4.57
CA LEU A 331 -2.37 15.26 3.11
C LEU A 331 -1.27 16.16 2.51
N PRO A 332 -0.77 15.88 1.31
CA PRO A 332 0.00 16.86 0.54
C PRO A 332 -0.82 18.14 0.36
N GLY A 333 -0.22 19.33 0.46
CA GLY A 333 -1.02 20.55 0.47
C GLY A 333 -1.69 20.88 -0.86
N ASN A 334 -1.18 20.34 -1.97
CA ASN A 334 -1.82 20.44 -3.29
C ASN A 334 -3.01 19.47 -3.47
N PHE A 335 -3.32 18.64 -2.47
CA PHE A 335 -4.41 17.66 -2.53
C PHE A 335 -5.80 18.29 -2.41
N LEU A 336 -5.88 19.48 -1.80
CA LEU A 336 -7.12 20.26 -1.68
C LEU A 336 -6.95 21.62 -2.40
N PRO A 337 -8.00 22.13 -3.07
CA PRO A 337 -7.95 23.47 -3.66
C PRO A 337 -7.67 24.53 -2.59
N SER A 338 -6.73 25.45 -2.85
CA SER A 338 -6.39 26.57 -1.98
C SER A 338 -6.39 27.90 -2.75
N ALA A 339 -6.84 28.98 -2.11
CA ALA A 339 -6.86 30.34 -2.69
C ALA A 339 -5.49 31.06 -2.68
N GLY A 340 -4.43 30.38 -2.22
CA GLY A 340 -3.06 30.88 -2.13
C GLY A 340 -2.04 29.73 -2.26
N PRO A 341 -0.73 30.01 -2.10
CA PRO A 341 0.29 28.97 -2.17
C PRO A 341 -0.02 27.89 -1.14
N ALA A 342 -0.19 26.66 -1.62
CA ALA A 342 -0.47 25.54 -0.76
C ALA A 342 0.75 25.28 0.16
N PRO A 343 0.55 25.07 1.48
CA PRO A 343 1.62 24.59 2.33
C PRO A 343 2.12 23.22 1.84
N ARG A 344 3.28 22.76 2.30
CA ARG A 344 3.79 21.42 1.91
C ARG A 344 2.79 20.31 2.28
N TYR A 345 2.21 20.40 3.47
CA TYR A 345 1.19 19.49 3.96
C TYR A 345 0.02 20.25 4.57
N VAL A 346 -1.16 19.64 4.56
CA VAL A 346 -2.35 20.09 5.29
C VAL A 346 -2.89 18.95 6.16
N GLN A 347 -3.50 19.29 7.29
CA GLN A 347 -4.31 18.33 8.04
C GLN A 347 -5.78 18.47 7.65
N SER A 348 -6.46 17.35 7.48
CA SER A 348 -7.88 17.34 7.13
C SER A 348 -8.58 16.11 7.71
N ASN A 349 -9.86 16.26 8.03
CA ASN A 349 -10.77 15.17 8.37
C ASN A 349 -11.80 14.90 7.25
N LYS A 350 -11.71 15.62 6.12
CA LYS A 350 -12.76 15.65 5.10
C LYS A 350 -12.94 14.33 4.35
N PHE A 351 -11.88 13.52 4.28
CA PHE A 351 -11.84 12.21 3.60
C PHE A 351 -12.01 11.03 4.56
N ASN A 352 -12.38 11.28 5.83
CA ASN A 352 -12.90 10.20 6.67
C ASN A 352 -14.09 9.55 5.97
N HIS A 353 -14.38 8.29 6.31
CA HIS A 353 -15.44 7.52 5.67
C HIS A 353 -16.84 7.89 6.20
N ASP A 354 -16.91 8.77 7.20
CA ASP A 354 -18.10 9.51 7.64
C ASP A 354 -18.01 11.01 7.32
N GLY A 355 -17.06 11.40 6.46
CA GLY A 355 -16.74 12.77 6.13
C GLY A 355 -17.55 13.32 4.96
N PRO A 356 -17.46 14.64 4.71
CA PRO A 356 -18.20 15.29 3.64
C PRO A 356 -17.72 14.93 2.23
N LEU A 357 -16.50 14.39 2.05
CA LEU A 357 -15.98 14.05 0.71
C LEU A 357 -16.06 12.55 0.38
N THR A 358 -16.17 11.69 1.38
CA THR A 358 -16.22 10.23 1.22
C THR A 358 -17.12 9.65 2.30
N LEU A 359 -18.13 8.89 1.91
CA LEU A 359 -19.09 8.30 2.83
C LEU A 359 -19.26 6.82 2.54
N ILE A 360 -19.03 5.96 3.53
CA ILE A 360 -19.48 4.57 3.50
C ILE A 360 -20.91 4.52 4.06
N ASP A 361 -21.84 3.90 3.32
CA ASP A 361 -23.19 3.64 3.84
C ASP A 361 -23.10 2.80 5.12
N GLY A 362 -23.82 3.18 6.18
CA GLY A 362 -23.84 2.45 7.45
C GLY A 362 -22.80 2.90 8.48
N MET A 363 -22.03 3.97 8.23
CA MET A 363 -21.14 4.53 9.26
C MET A 363 -21.82 4.88 10.60
N PRO A 364 -23.06 5.43 10.64
CA PRO A 364 -23.77 5.63 11.91
C PRO A 364 -24.00 4.33 12.69
N GLU A 365 -24.27 3.22 12.00
CA GLU A 365 -24.44 1.89 12.59
C GLU A 365 -23.14 1.39 13.23
N LEU A 366 -22.00 1.53 12.53
CA LEU A 366 -20.69 1.17 13.07
C LEU A 366 -20.30 2.06 14.26
N LYS A 367 -20.60 3.36 14.20
CA LYS A 367 -20.33 4.32 15.29
C LYS A 367 -21.18 4.04 16.53
N ALA A 368 -22.43 3.61 16.37
CA ALA A 368 -23.32 3.27 17.47
C ALA A 368 -22.84 2.05 18.28
N GLN A 369 -22.08 1.14 17.65
CA GLN A 369 -21.51 -0.04 18.29
C GLN A 369 -20.11 0.18 18.89
N THR A 370 -19.58 1.42 18.82
CA THR A 370 -18.20 1.72 19.22
C THR A 370 -18.11 2.99 20.05
N GLN A 371 -16.95 3.18 20.70
CA GLN A 371 -16.67 4.37 21.50
C GLN A 371 -15.72 5.33 20.77
N PRO A 372 -15.81 6.65 20.96
CA PRO A 372 -14.79 7.59 20.52
C PRO A 372 -13.38 7.17 20.97
N GLY A 373 -12.37 7.37 20.13
CA GLY A 373 -10.97 6.97 20.40
C GLY A 373 -10.67 5.47 20.24
N SER A 374 -11.70 4.63 20.08
CA SER A 374 -11.54 3.19 19.94
C SER A 374 -10.99 2.78 18.57
N THR A 375 -10.47 1.55 18.53
CA THR A 375 -10.17 0.83 17.30
C THR A 375 -10.92 -0.50 17.39
N THR A 376 -11.79 -0.80 16.43
CA THR A 376 -12.72 -1.94 16.52
C THR A 376 -12.71 -2.75 15.23
N VAL A 377 -12.59 -4.07 15.34
CA VAL A 377 -12.73 -5.02 14.23
C VAL A 377 -14.21 -5.35 14.04
N PHE A 378 -14.64 -5.41 12.78
CA PHE A 378 -15.95 -5.88 12.34
C PHE A 378 -15.75 -7.06 11.38
N GLN A 379 -16.28 -8.24 11.70
CA GLN A 379 -16.14 -9.46 10.90
C GLN A 379 -17.25 -9.56 9.85
N LEU A 380 -16.98 -9.06 8.63
CA LEU A 380 -17.99 -8.96 7.58
C LEU A 380 -18.43 -10.32 7.04
N ASN A 381 -17.56 -11.34 7.11
CA ASN A 381 -17.82 -12.67 6.59
C ASN A 381 -18.43 -13.64 7.62
N ALA A 382 -18.89 -13.13 8.78
CA ALA A 382 -19.60 -13.97 9.75
C ALA A 382 -20.88 -14.53 9.12
N PRO A 383 -21.27 -15.79 9.37
CA PRO A 383 -22.42 -16.43 8.71
C PRO A 383 -23.75 -15.66 8.85
N THR A 384 -23.92 -14.94 9.96
CA THR A 384 -25.10 -14.14 10.28
C THR A 384 -25.12 -12.76 9.64
N ALA A 385 -24.01 -12.32 9.05
CA ALA A 385 -23.84 -10.96 8.59
C ALA A 385 -24.49 -10.72 7.23
N VAL A 386 -25.29 -9.65 7.12
CA VAL A 386 -25.93 -9.24 5.85
C VAL A 386 -24.90 -8.83 4.77
N THR A 387 -23.67 -8.52 5.17
CA THR A 387 -22.54 -8.20 4.30
C THR A 387 -22.07 -9.35 3.40
N ASN A 388 -22.51 -10.59 3.67
CA ASN A 388 -22.32 -11.71 2.75
C ASN A 388 -23.22 -11.65 1.51
N GLN A 389 -24.24 -10.79 1.53
CA GLN A 389 -25.24 -10.67 0.47
C GLN A 389 -25.34 -9.25 -0.06
N GLN A 390 -24.98 -8.24 0.75
CA GLN A 390 -25.08 -6.84 0.37
C GLN A 390 -23.72 -6.26 -0.04
N PRO A 391 -23.68 -5.39 -1.08
CA PRO A 391 -22.47 -4.69 -1.47
C PRO A 391 -22.08 -3.64 -0.44
N ILE A 392 -20.77 -3.37 -0.35
CA ILE A 392 -20.30 -2.12 0.26
C ILE A 392 -20.63 -0.96 -0.67
N ARG A 393 -21.15 0.14 -0.12
CA ARG A 393 -21.51 1.33 -0.88
C ARG A 393 -20.72 2.52 -0.39
N VAL A 394 -20.10 3.22 -1.34
CA VAL A 394 -19.29 4.41 -1.08
C VAL A 394 -19.79 5.54 -1.97
N SER A 395 -20.06 6.68 -1.35
CA SER A 395 -20.45 7.91 -2.02
C SER A 395 -19.33 8.94 -1.93
N TYR A 396 -19.17 9.73 -2.99
CA TYR A 396 -18.17 10.80 -3.06
C TYR A 396 -18.86 12.13 -3.35
N ALA A 397 -18.36 13.21 -2.76
CA ALA A 397 -18.88 14.54 -3.05
C ALA A 397 -18.60 14.97 -4.51
N ALA A 398 -19.47 15.85 -5.03
CA ALA A 398 -19.24 16.53 -6.29
C ALA A 398 -17.94 17.34 -6.22
N GLY A 399 -16.90 16.88 -6.92
CA GLY A 399 -15.56 17.50 -6.92
C GLY A 399 -14.42 16.54 -6.60
N VAL A 400 -14.69 15.38 -5.99
CA VAL A 400 -13.65 14.34 -5.84
C VAL A 400 -13.29 13.80 -7.23
N PRO A 401 -12.01 13.86 -7.66
CA PRO A 401 -11.62 13.39 -8.99
C PRO A 401 -11.98 11.92 -9.22
N LYS A 402 -12.51 11.57 -10.40
CA LYS A 402 -12.90 10.19 -10.73
C LYS A 402 -11.78 9.17 -10.49
N GLY A 403 -10.53 9.56 -10.75
CA GLY A 403 -9.36 8.69 -10.52
C GLY A 403 -9.03 8.41 -9.04
N GLN A 404 -9.64 9.16 -8.10
CA GLN A 404 -9.53 8.95 -6.67
C GLN A 404 -10.76 8.22 -6.09
N GLN A 405 -11.76 7.94 -6.91
CA GLN A 405 -12.99 7.28 -6.47
C GLN A 405 -12.86 5.76 -6.68
N ILE A 406 -13.24 5.00 -5.65
CA ILE A 406 -13.37 3.55 -5.71
C ILE A 406 -14.85 3.20 -5.77
N HIS A 407 -15.23 2.56 -6.88
CA HIS A 407 -16.60 2.10 -7.15
C HIS A 407 -16.62 0.58 -7.15
N PHE A 408 -17.34 0.02 -6.18
CA PHE A 408 -17.55 -1.42 -6.03
C PHE A 408 -18.65 -1.89 -6.98
N ARG A 409 -18.58 -3.16 -7.41
CA ARG A 409 -19.62 -3.77 -8.22
C ARG A 409 -20.88 -3.98 -7.37
N PRO A 410 -22.03 -3.42 -7.74
CA PRO A 410 -23.24 -3.49 -6.92
C PRO A 410 -23.81 -4.91 -6.79
N GLU A 411 -23.45 -5.81 -7.70
CA GLU A 411 -23.87 -7.22 -7.69
C GLU A 411 -23.02 -8.12 -6.78
N LEU A 412 -21.86 -7.64 -6.29
CA LEU A 412 -20.98 -8.42 -5.43
C LEU A 412 -21.17 -8.03 -3.95
N PRO A 413 -21.16 -8.99 -3.01
CA PRO A 413 -21.25 -8.68 -1.60
C PRO A 413 -19.98 -7.99 -1.10
N ALA A 414 -20.06 -7.28 0.02
CA ALA A 414 -18.90 -6.63 0.66
C ALA A 414 -17.76 -7.62 0.93
N THR A 415 -18.11 -8.86 1.30
CA THR A 415 -17.16 -9.95 1.59
C THR A 415 -16.41 -10.49 0.37
N ALA A 416 -16.85 -10.14 -0.85
CA ALA A 416 -16.09 -10.40 -2.07
C ALA A 416 -14.84 -9.49 -2.17
N TYR A 417 -14.83 -8.38 -1.45
CA TYR A 417 -13.73 -7.40 -1.47
C TYR A 417 -12.83 -7.50 -0.25
N VAL A 418 -13.42 -7.55 0.95
CA VAL A 418 -12.70 -7.62 2.23
C VAL A 418 -13.48 -8.42 3.27
N GLN A 419 -12.79 -9.15 4.15
CA GLN A 419 -13.45 -9.96 5.19
C GLN A 419 -13.62 -9.21 6.51
N TYR A 420 -12.79 -8.19 6.76
CA TYR A 420 -12.83 -7.42 8.00
C TYR A 420 -12.77 -5.92 7.72
N LEU A 421 -13.52 -5.13 8.49
CA LEU A 421 -13.26 -3.70 8.65
C LEU A 421 -12.59 -3.44 9.99
N ILE A 422 -11.71 -2.46 10.03
CA ILE A 422 -11.16 -1.91 11.27
C ILE A 422 -11.58 -0.46 11.36
N LEU A 423 -12.59 -0.16 12.18
CA LEU A 423 -13.02 1.21 12.43
C LEU A 423 -12.03 1.87 13.39
N VAL A 424 -11.37 2.91 12.90
CA VAL A 424 -10.46 3.77 13.65
C VAL A 424 -11.17 5.08 13.95
N ARG A 425 -11.32 5.41 15.24
CA ARG A 425 -11.98 6.63 15.71
C ARG A 425 -11.01 7.59 16.37
N ASN A 426 -11.14 8.89 16.06
CA ASN A 426 -10.42 9.98 16.70
C ASN A 426 -8.88 9.84 16.71
N SER A 427 -8.31 9.25 15.66
CA SER A 427 -6.86 9.22 15.49
C SER A 427 -6.33 10.58 15.04
N ALA A 428 -5.16 10.96 15.55
CA ALA A 428 -4.39 12.06 15.00
C ALA A 428 -3.89 11.75 13.59
N ALA A 429 -3.54 12.81 12.85
CA ALA A 429 -2.77 12.74 11.63
C ALA A 429 -1.33 12.31 11.94
N VAL A 430 -0.68 11.63 11.01
CA VAL A 430 0.77 11.44 11.10
C VAL A 430 1.50 12.78 11.05
N GLN A 431 2.66 12.86 11.69
CA GLN A 431 3.54 14.03 11.61
C GLN A 431 4.60 13.79 10.53
N ALA A 432 4.68 14.69 9.55
CA ALA A 432 5.69 14.60 8.49
C ALA A 432 7.12 14.61 9.07
N LEU A 433 8.02 13.87 8.42
CA LEU A 433 9.46 14.06 8.63
C LEU A 433 9.84 15.45 8.10
N GLN A 434 10.60 16.20 8.89
CA GLN A 434 11.18 17.45 8.42
C GLN A 434 12.38 17.14 7.49
N PRO A 435 12.61 17.95 6.45
CA PRO A 435 13.77 17.82 5.56
C PRO A 435 15.12 17.86 6.28
#